data_AF-A0A5J4Q2C4-F1
#
_entry.id   AF-A0A5J4Q2C4-F1
#
_cell.length_a   1.000
_cell.length_b   1.000
_cell.length_c   1.000
_cell.angle_alpha   90.00
_cell.angle_beta   90.00
_cell.angle_gamma   90.00
#
_symmetry.space_group_name_H-M   'P 1'
#
loop_
_entity.id
_entity.type
_entity.pdbx_description
1 polymer ?
#
loop_
_entity_poly.entity_id
_entity_poly.type
_entity_poly.pdbx_seq_one_letter_code
_entity_poly.pdbx_strand_id
1 'polypeptide(L)'
;SGIFLGCDSNSTSGTIPYQWCIVNTPTGELRIGVDDQILQSNKGLIISADGNTLSFNGSVIAGTGAQNGATNGSVNYSAGNPILWGVNSTDPIGGFYSNGTNIYWRARTITLGSVPP
;
A
#
# COMPACT_ATOMS: atom_id res chain seq x y z
N SER A 1 -11.27 -23.18 8.11
CA SER A 1 -10.51 -24.23 7.39
C SER A 1 -9.36 -23.55 6.65
N GLY A 2 -8.31 -24.26 6.27
CA GLY A 2 -7.15 -23.61 5.67
C GLY A 2 -6.28 -24.52 4.82
N ILE A 3 -5.38 -23.90 4.07
CA ILE A 3 -4.31 -24.56 3.33
C ILE A 3 -3.02 -24.31 4.10
N PHE A 4 -2.31 -25.38 4.45
CA PHE A 4 -1.04 -25.33 5.16
C PHE A 4 0.08 -25.77 4.20
N LEU A 5 1.17 -25.01 4.19
CA LEU A 5 2.29 -25.15 3.25
C LEU A 5 3.56 -25.52 4.02
N GLY A 6 4.34 -26.46 3.50
CA GLY A 6 5.53 -26.95 4.20
C GLY A 6 5.17 -27.87 5.37
N CYS A 7 4.29 -28.85 5.13
CA CYS A 7 3.95 -29.89 6.11
C CYS A 7 5.04 -30.96 6.22
N ASP A 8 5.06 -31.69 7.34
CA ASP A 8 5.88 -32.91 7.47
C ASP A 8 5.33 -34.00 6.56
N SER A 9 6.15 -34.52 5.64
CA SER A 9 5.78 -35.59 4.72
C SER A 9 5.45 -36.92 5.42
N ASN A 10 5.88 -37.08 6.68
CA ASN A 10 5.62 -38.28 7.49
C ASN A 10 4.36 -38.15 8.35
N SER A 11 3.70 -36.98 8.38
CA SER A 11 2.48 -36.75 9.14
C SER A 11 1.33 -36.35 8.22
N THR A 12 0.15 -36.90 8.49
CA THR A 12 -1.10 -36.50 7.84
C THR A 12 -1.94 -35.54 8.70
N SER A 13 -1.43 -35.14 9.87
CA SER A 13 -2.16 -34.27 10.81
C SER A 13 -1.23 -33.37 11.64
N GLY A 14 -1.80 -32.30 12.19
CA GLY A 14 -1.09 -31.29 12.99
C GLY A 14 -0.45 -30.18 12.15
N THR A 15 -0.02 -29.12 12.84
CA THR A 15 0.81 -28.04 12.28
C THR A 15 2.23 -28.16 12.85
N ILE A 16 3.21 -27.58 12.16
CA ILE A 16 4.58 -27.47 12.66
C ILE A 16 4.93 -25.99 12.88
N PRO A 17 5.86 -25.66 13.79
CA PRO A 17 6.31 -24.30 13.97
C PRO A 17 6.79 -23.66 12.66
N TYR A 18 6.51 -22.37 12.50
CA TYR A 18 6.90 -21.56 11.34
C TYR A 18 6.29 -21.98 9.99
N GLN A 19 5.26 -22.83 10.02
CA GLN A 19 4.52 -23.23 8.83
C GLN A 19 3.73 -22.05 8.25
N TRP A 20 3.67 -21.96 6.92
CA TRP A 20 2.82 -20.97 6.26
C TRP A 20 1.40 -21.51 6.09
N CYS A 21 0.42 -20.64 6.30
CA CYS A 21 -0.99 -20.98 6.16
C CYS A 21 -1.76 -19.91 5.41
N ILE A 22 -2.81 -20.36 4.71
CA ILE A 22 -3.84 -19.54 4.08
C ILE A 22 -5.15 -19.95 4.72
N VAL A 23 -5.75 -19.06 5.51
CA VAL A 23 -6.90 -19.39 6.35
C VAL A 23 -7.98 -18.33 6.25
N ASN A 24 -9.23 -18.74 6.43
CA ASN A 24 -10.28 -17.83 6.84
C ASN A 24 -10.36 -17.79 8.37
N THR A 25 -10.52 -16.60 8.96
CA THR A 25 -10.74 -16.47 10.41
C THR A 25 -12.22 -16.61 10.76
N PRO A 26 -12.57 -16.90 12.04
CA PRO A 26 -13.96 -16.89 12.51
C PRO A 26 -14.67 -15.54 12.30
N THR A 27 -13.92 -14.45 12.19
CA THR A 27 -14.41 -13.10 11.93
C THR A 27 -14.58 -12.79 10.44
N GLY A 28 -14.24 -13.73 9.55
CA GLY A 28 -14.46 -13.63 8.10
C GLY A 28 -13.30 -13.06 7.29
N GLU A 29 -12.14 -12.79 7.90
CA GLU A 29 -10.97 -12.29 7.17
C GLU A 29 -10.28 -13.44 6.42
N LEU A 30 -9.70 -13.14 5.26
CA LEU A 30 -8.73 -14.01 4.61
C LEU A 30 -7.33 -13.61 5.06
N ARG A 31 -6.56 -14.56 5.60
CA ARG A 31 -5.20 -14.32 6.11
C ARG A 31 -4.18 -15.25 5.47
N ILE A 32 -3.00 -14.71 5.17
CA ILE A 32 -1.83 -15.47 4.73
C ILE A 32 -0.65 -15.10 5.62
N GLY A 33 -0.06 -16.09 6.28
CA GLY A 33 1.01 -15.82 7.25
C GLY A 33 1.59 -17.08 7.86
N VAL A 34 2.54 -16.87 8.77
CA VAL A 34 3.09 -17.93 9.60
C VAL A 34 2.05 -18.35 10.65
N ASP A 35 1.88 -19.64 10.89
CA ASP A 35 0.81 -20.23 11.73
C ASP A 35 0.73 -19.60 13.12
N ASP A 36 1.87 -19.39 13.78
CA ASP A 36 1.95 -18.75 15.11
C ASP A 36 1.57 -17.26 15.13
N GLN A 37 1.57 -16.63 13.95
CA GLN A 37 1.29 -15.22 13.75
C GLN A 37 -0.09 -14.98 13.14
N ILE A 38 -0.76 -16.01 12.60
CA ILE A 38 -1.92 -15.84 11.72
C ILE A 38 -3.12 -15.17 12.41
N LEU A 39 -3.25 -15.34 13.73
CA LEU A 39 -4.31 -14.72 14.52
C LEU A 39 -3.93 -13.34 15.07
N GLN A 40 -2.70 -12.88 14.90
CA GLN A 40 -2.26 -11.56 15.33
C GLN A 40 -2.73 -10.50 14.32
N SER A 41 -3.29 -9.39 14.81
CA SER A 41 -3.91 -8.36 13.96
C SER A 41 -2.92 -7.62 13.04
N ASN A 42 -1.62 -7.64 13.37
CA ASN A 42 -0.57 -6.89 12.66
C ASN A 42 0.51 -7.84 12.11
N LYS A 43 0.12 -9.01 11.62
CA LYS A 43 1.03 -9.98 10.99
C LYS A 43 0.42 -10.60 9.75
N GLY A 44 1.29 -10.90 8.78
CA GLY A 44 0.90 -11.52 7.52
C GLY A 44 0.14 -10.57 6.60
N LEU A 45 -0.42 -11.14 5.55
CA LEU A 45 -1.34 -10.48 4.61
C LEU A 45 -2.77 -10.71 5.09
N ILE A 46 -3.57 -9.65 5.19
CA ILE A 46 -4.95 -9.70 5.68
C ILE A 46 -5.86 -8.97 4.70
N ILE A 47 -6.91 -9.66 4.23
CA ILE A 47 -8.08 -9.06 3.58
C ILE A 47 -9.21 -9.04 4.60
N SER A 48 -9.76 -7.85 4.87
CA SER A 48 -10.85 -7.67 5.82
C SER A 48 -12.11 -8.44 5.41
N ALA A 49 -12.95 -8.76 6.40
CA ALA A 49 -14.17 -9.56 6.17
C ALA A 49 -15.17 -8.90 5.20
N ASP A 50 -15.16 -7.57 5.12
CA ASP A 50 -15.97 -6.79 4.16
C ASP A 50 -15.29 -6.63 2.79
N GLY A 51 -14.06 -7.13 2.62
CA GLY A 51 -13.28 -7.04 1.39
C GLY A 51 -12.71 -5.65 1.08
N ASN A 52 -12.91 -4.64 1.95
CA ASN A 52 -12.54 -3.26 1.66
C ASN A 52 -11.08 -2.92 1.98
N THR A 53 -10.43 -3.68 2.86
CA THR A 53 -9.08 -3.39 3.36
C THR A 53 -8.14 -4.55 3.09
N LEU A 54 -7.05 -4.28 2.38
CA LEU A 54 -5.89 -5.15 2.23
C LEU A 54 -4.73 -4.58 3.04
N SER A 55 -4.13 -5.37 3.94
CA SER A 55 -3.00 -4.94 4.76
C SER A 55 -1.90 -6.01 4.85
N PHE A 56 -0.67 -5.56 5.11
CA PHE A 56 0.48 -6.42 5.38
C PHE A 56 1.22 -5.94 6.63
N ASN A 57 1.36 -6.82 7.63
CA ASN A 57 2.03 -6.51 8.90
C ASN A 57 1.54 -5.20 9.56
N GLY A 58 0.22 -4.96 9.52
CA GLY A 58 -0.42 -3.76 10.08
C GLY A 58 -0.37 -2.51 9.19
N SER A 59 0.34 -2.56 8.05
CA SER A 59 0.33 -1.47 7.07
C SER A 59 -0.76 -1.69 6.03
N VAL A 60 -1.66 -0.72 5.88
CA VAL A 60 -2.74 -0.79 4.87
C VAL A 60 -2.15 -0.55 3.47
N ILE A 61 -2.34 -1.53 2.59
CA ILE A 61 -1.91 -1.49 1.18
C ILE A 61 -3.01 -0.85 0.32
N ALA A 62 -4.27 -1.24 0.53
CA ALA A 62 -5.43 -0.72 -0.18
C ALA A 62 -6.65 -0.68 0.75
N GLY A 63 -7.50 0.33 0.57
CA GLY A 63 -8.71 0.55 1.40
C GLY A 63 -8.66 1.84 2.21
N THR A 64 -9.66 2.02 3.08
CA THR A 64 -9.76 3.17 3.98
C THR A 64 -8.52 3.24 4.89
N GLY A 65 -7.80 4.36 4.86
CA GLY A 65 -6.57 4.54 5.64
C GLY A 65 -5.29 4.04 4.98
N ALA A 66 -5.32 3.56 3.73
CA ALA A 66 -4.12 3.31 2.94
C ALA A 66 -3.36 4.64 2.71
N GLN A 67 -2.09 4.72 3.13
CA GLN A 67 -1.27 5.93 2.98
C GLN A 67 -0.40 5.95 1.71
N ASN A 68 -0.64 5.05 0.74
CA ASN A 68 0.16 4.98 -0.47
C ASN A 68 -0.46 5.77 -1.65
N GLY A 69 -0.18 7.07 -1.64
CA GLY A 69 0.57 7.74 -2.72
C GLY A 69 -0.11 8.14 -4.03
N ALA A 70 -1.30 7.65 -4.39
CA ALA A 70 -1.96 8.11 -5.62
C ALA A 70 -3.48 7.91 -5.66
N THR A 71 -4.23 8.82 -5.04
CA THR A 71 -5.63 9.02 -5.44
C THR A 71 -5.62 9.85 -6.73
N ASN A 72 -5.96 9.23 -7.86
CA ASN A 72 -6.01 9.82 -9.20
C ASN A 72 -4.69 10.40 -9.74
N GLY A 73 -3.86 9.56 -10.36
CA GLY A 73 -2.92 10.00 -11.39
C GLY A 73 -1.56 10.55 -10.93
N SER A 74 -1.14 10.37 -9.68
CA SER A 74 0.25 10.69 -9.29
C SER A 74 1.22 9.56 -9.63
N VAL A 75 2.31 9.95 -10.29
CA VAL A 75 3.50 9.12 -10.50
C VAL A 75 4.40 9.27 -9.27
N ASN A 76 4.64 8.18 -8.55
CA ASN A 76 5.58 8.14 -7.43
C ASN A 76 7.02 8.28 -7.95
N TYR A 77 7.58 9.50 -7.93
CA TYR A 77 9.04 9.66 -7.95
C TYR A 77 9.54 10.03 -6.56
N SER A 78 10.38 9.15 -6.02
CA SER A 78 11.21 9.29 -4.81
C SER A 78 10.50 9.67 -3.50
N ALA A 79 10.82 8.96 -2.42
CA ALA A 79 10.40 9.25 -1.06
C ALA A 79 10.47 10.76 -0.75
N GLY A 80 9.31 11.40 -0.58
CA GLY A 80 9.18 12.72 0.04
C GLY A 80 8.53 13.83 -0.78
N ASN A 81 8.31 13.71 -2.10
CA ASN A 81 7.68 14.79 -2.88
C ASN A 81 6.72 14.27 -3.97
N PRO A 82 5.48 13.88 -3.62
CA PRO A 82 4.48 13.52 -4.63
C PRO A 82 4.16 14.74 -5.51
N ILE A 83 4.34 14.61 -6.83
CA ILE A 83 3.80 15.58 -7.79
C ILE A 83 2.30 15.27 -7.91
N LEU A 84 1.49 16.07 -7.22
CA LEU A 84 0.04 15.93 -7.23
C LEU A 84 -0.53 16.65 -8.47
N TRP A 85 -1.04 15.90 -9.44
CA TRP A 85 -1.77 16.47 -10.59
C TRP A 85 -3.22 16.72 -10.19
N GLY A 86 -3.73 17.93 -10.41
CA GLY A 86 -5.17 18.23 -10.23
C GLY A 86 -5.57 18.62 -8.81
N VAL A 87 -4.60 18.80 -7.91
CA VAL A 87 -4.82 19.32 -6.56
C VAL A 87 -3.79 20.40 -6.28
N ASN A 88 -4.26 21.56 -5.80
CA ASN A 88 -3.40 22.67 -5.41
C ASN A 88 -2.51 22.23 -4.24
N SER A 89 -1.19 22.29 -4.43
CA SER A 89 -0.24 22.10 -3.32
C SER A 89 0.34 23.46 -2.93
N THR A 90 0.02 23.90 -1.72
CA THR A 90 0.63 25.08 -1.09
C THR A 90 1.82 24.70 -0.21
N ASP A 91 2.19 23.41 -0.16
CA ASP A 91 3.31 22.93 0.65
C ASP A 91 4.64 23.42 0.05
N PRO A 92 5.44 24.18 0.81
CA PRO A 92 6.74 24.67 0.37
C PRO A 92 7.85 23.61 0.51
N ILE A 93 7.57 22.32 0.50
CA ILE A 93 8.57 21.24 0.48
C ILE A 93 8.45 20.50 -0.86
N GLY A 94 9.49 20.62 -1.71
CA GLY A 94 9.54 19.97 -3.04
C GLY A 94 9.95 20.89 -4.19
N GLY A 95 10.34 20.27 -5.33
CA GLY A 95 10.83 20.97 -6.53
C GLY A 95 9.73 21.57 -7.40
N PHE A 96 8.58 20.89 -7.52
CA PHE A 96 7.41 21.34 -8.29
C PHE A 96 6.19 21.55 -7.37
N TYR A 97 5.37 22.56 -7.66
CA TYR A 97 4.03 22.71 -7.08
C TYR A 97 3.03 23.23 -8.13
N SER A 98 1.72 23.04 -7.91
CA SER A 98 0.67 23.58 -8.77
C SER A 98 -0.32 24.43 -7.96
N ASN A 99 -0.86 25.49 -8.58
CA ASN A 99 -1.97 26.29 -8.01
C ASN A 99 -3.31 26.05 -8.74
N GLY A 100 -3.41 24.92 -9.45
CA GLY A 100 -4.62 24.49 -10.15
C GLY A 100 -4.69 24.95 -11.60
N THR A 101 -4.02 26.05 -11.93
CA THR A 101 -3.94 26.56 -13.31
C THR A 101 -2.52 26.44 -13.87
N ASN A 102 -1.50 26.60 -13.03
CA ASN A 102 -0.11 26.62 -13.45
C ASN A 102 0.74 25.64 -12.64
N ILE A 103 1.83 25.18 -13.25
CA ILE A 103 2.88 24.37 -12.61
C ILE A 103 4.12 25.25 -12.43
N TYR A 104 4.73 25.19 -11.26
CA TYR A 104 5.88 26.01 -10.88
C TYR A 104 7.06 25.12 -10.47
N TRP A 105 8.29 25.55 -10.77
CA TRP A 105 9.53 24.96 -10.27
C TRP A 105 10.25 25.95 -9.35
N ARG A 106 10.63 25.52 -8.14
CA ARG A 106 11.13 26.43 -7.10
C ARG A 106 12.62 26.77 -7.22
N ALA A 107 13.42 25.91 -7.84
CA ALA A 107 14.88 26.04 -7.76
C ALA A 107 15.50 27.05 -8.74
N ARG A 108 14.74 27.58 -9.71
CA ARG A 108 15.19 28.63 -10.65
C ARG A 108 14.04 29.17 -11.51
N THR A 109 14.17 30.39 -12.02
CA THR A 109 13.33 30.93 -13.09
C THR A 109 13.41 30.03 -14.32
N ILE A 110 12.26 29.53 -14.79
CA ILE A 110 12.16 28.83 -16.08
C ILE A 110 11.65 29.85 -17.10
N THR A 111 12.50 30.20 -18.07
CA THR A 111 12.07 30.99 -19.23
C THR A 111 11.50 30.04 -20.28
N LEU A 112 10.20 30.13 -20.55
CA LEU A 112 9.60 29.44 -21.69
C LEU A 112 9.71 30.36 -22.92
N GLY A 113 10.35 29.85 -23.98
CA GLY A 113 10.36 30.54 -25.28
C GLY A 113 8.98 30.48 -25.93
N SER A 114 8.54 31.58 -26.55
CA SER A 114 7.33 31.57 -27.35
C SER A 114 7.53 30.68 -28.58
N VAL A 115 6.64 29.70 -28.78
CA VAL A 115 6.48 29.02 -30.07
C VAL A 115 5.50 29.86 -30.89
N PRO A 116 5.90 30.41 -32.06
CA PRO A 116 4.95 31.09 -32.95
C PRO A 116 3.82 30.16 -33.38
N PRO A 117 2.60 30.68 -33.63
CA PRO A 117 1.45 29.87 -34.03
C PRO A 117 1.66 29.10 -35.34
#